data_AF-A0A7Z3GPK7-F1
#
_entry.id   AF-A0A7Z3GPK7-F1
#
_cell.length_a   1.000
_cell.length_b   1.000
_cell.length_c   1.000
_cell.angle_alpha   90.00
_cell.angle_beta   90.00
_cell.angle_gamma   90.00
#
_symmetry.space_group_name_H-M   'P 1'
#
loop_
_entity.id
_entity.type
_entity.pdbx_description
1 polymer ?
#
loop_
_entity_poly.entity_id
_entity_poly.type
_entity_poly.pdbx_seq_one_letter_code
_entity_poly.pdbx_strand_id
1 'polypeptide(L)'
;MIDPRRVLRALAEHWVLLEPLCERFDAGTLSLVELRIQLTSQLPDSTPVDITALLDQWVRLDILVPVAKSPNRFELNAQIHDFLAYLRQEHRLGLCLEIEAYLRHLERLAGYIREAFEARDGNDLARQLRLLDMRVRDVLKKLANDEQALVAVADRAKTQDRQIPLRQRYAEVLATWDEYVEPMIQLVSADGAFEQGVHRVEQVLLRLLSEQARLGQLVDDDQLLRTHARILEMQTTAQLTLRRARELLLPLREEARRHNAITRGAALALSVIRRKGIDAVPQAAMPMFTRPQSNFLGTASQVESYVFALANFQPKPAHFPKASGNRKSDGPQRSPRTAREMLDRCQAALPLPDLMQWLLEQEPEGATDELLYWFSRLSRDARFQRDRLERAQYDTLQHSVSLCSFALIAGPTAGKDSKSESHAD
;
A
#
# COMPACT_ATOMS: atom_id res chain seq x y z
N MET A 1 23.12 -10.78 -38.13
CA MET A 1 23.08 -11.03 -36.68
C MET A 1 23.39 -9.72 -35.98
N ILE A 2 22.54 -9.32 -35.03
CA ILE A 2 22.74 -8.11 -34.24
C ILE A 2 23.94 -8.33 -33.32
N ASP A 3 24.86 -7.37 -33.25
CA ASP A 3 26.02 -7.44 -32.36
C ASP A 3 25.59 -7.06 -30.93
N PRO A 4 25.57 -8.01 -29.98
CA PRO A 4 25.07 -7.76 -28.62
C PRO A 4 25.89 -6.70 -27.89
N ARG A 5 27.18 -6.54 -28.21
CA ARG A 5 28.03 -5.50 -27.58
C ARG A 5 27.59 -4.11 -28.00
N ARG A 6 27.19 -3.93 -29.26
CA ARG A 6 26.71 -2.64 -29.78
C ARG A 6 25.35 -2.27 -29.19
N VAL A 7 24.47 -3.24 -29.01
CA VAL A 7 23.17 -3.02 -28.35
C VAL A 7 23.38 -2.56 -26.91
N LEU A 8 24.14 -3.30 -26.11
CA LEU A 8 24.39 -2.94 -24.71
C LEU A 8 25.08 -1.58 -24.58
N ARG A 9 26.04 -1.27 -25.45
CA ARG A 9 26.71 0.04 -25.47
C ARG A 9 25.73 1.16 -25.80
N ALA A 10 24.87 0.98 -26.81
CA ALA A 10 23.87 1.98 -27.18
C ALA A 10 22.81 2.17 -26.07
N LEU A 11 22.39 1.10 -25.38
CA LEU A 11 21.49 1.20 -24.23
C LEU A 11 22.13 1.97 -23.07
N ALA A 12 23.42 1.76 -22.81
CA ALA A 12 24.14 2.50 -21.77
C ALA A 12 24.35 3.97 -22.14
N GLU A 13 24.79 4.26 -23.38
CA GLU A 13 25.03 5.62 -23.86
C GLU A 13 23.74 6.44 -23.96
N HIS A 14 22.62 5.82 -24.35
CA HIS A 14 21.34 6.50 -24.56
C HIS A 14 20.32 6.27 -23.44
N TRP A 15 20.74 5.79 -22.27
CA TRP A 15 19.84 5.46 -21.15
C TRP A 15 18.90 6.63 -20.80
N VAL A 16 19.47 7.83 -20.64
CA VAL A 16 18.72 9.05 -20.26
C VAL A 16 17.64 9.41 -21.28
N LEU A 17 17.82 9.02 -22.54
CA LEU A 17 16.83 9.25 -23.61
C LEU A 17 15.76 8.16 -23.63
N LEU A 18 16.15 6.92 -23.37
CA LEU A 18 15.27 5.75 -23.42
C LEU A 18 14.38 5.65 -22.18
N GLU A 19 14.89 5.98 -21.00
CA GLU A 19 14.18 5.83 -19.72
C GLU A 19 12.82 6.57 -19.71
N PRO A 20 12.71 7.87 -20.09
CA PRO A 20 11.43 8.56 -20.13
C PRO A 20 10.50 8.06 -21.24
N LEU A 21 11.07 7.50 -22.31
CA LEU A 21 10.29 6.92 -23.40
C LEU A 21 9.64 5.61 -22.99
N CYS A 22 10.27 4.84 -22.08
CA CYS A 22 9.73 3.57 -21.59
C CYS A 22 8.33 3.75 -20.98
N GLU A 23 8.11 4.76 -20.12
CA GLU A 23 6.78 5.05 -19.55
C GLU A 23 5.71 5.32 -20.63
N ARG A 24 6.11 5.95 -21.74
CA ARG A 24 5.18 6.22 -22.84
C ARG A 24 4.92 4.98 -23.70
N PHE A 25 5.93 4.13 -23.88
CA PHE A 25 5.78 2.84 -24.54
C PHE A 25 4.89 1.88 -23.74
N ASP A 26 4.84 2.05 -22.42
CA ASP A 26 3.93 1.30 -21.54
C ASP A 26 2.46 1.65 -21.81
N ALA A 27 2.18 2.90 -22.18
CA ALA A 27 0.85 3.34 -22.58
C ALA A 27 0.49 2.96 -24.02
N GLY A 28 1.46 2.53 -24.84
CA GLY A 28 1.26 2.03 -26.19
C GLY A 28 2.32 2.50 -27.19
N THR A 29 1.96 2.46 -28.47
CA THR A 29 2.90 2.76 -29.57
C THR A 29 3.10 4.25 -29.79
N LEU A 30 4.32 4.65 -30.16
CA LEU A 30 4.67 6.05 -30.47
C LEU A 30 4.83 6.26 -31.97
N SER A 31 4.29 7.37 -32.48
CA SER A 31 4.53 7.79 -33.86
C SER A 31 5.91 8.43 -34.04
N LEU A 32 6.42 8.44 -35.27
CA LEU A 32 7.68 9.09 -35.61
C LEU A 32 7.72 10.58 -35.20
N VAL A 33 6.59 11.28 -35.35
CA VAL A 33 6.47 12.70 -34.96
C VAL A 33 6.59 12.86 -33.45
N GLU A 34 5.91 12.01 -32.67
CA GLU A 34 5.98 12.04 -31.20
C GLU A 34 7.38 11.71 -30.70
N LEU A 35 8.06 10.73 -31.30
CA LEU A 35 9.45 10.39 -30.95
C LEU A 35 10.39 11.56 -31.21
N ARG A 36 10.27 12.22 -32.37
CA ARG A 36 11.10 13.38 -32.70
C ARG A 36 10.86 14.53 -31.73
N ILE A 37 9.61 14.83 -31.38
CA ILE A 37 9.28 15.90 -30.42
C ILE A 37 9.93 15.60 -29.06
N GLN A 38 9.83 14.37 -28.56
CA GLN A 38 10.42 13.99 -27.28
C GLN A 38 11.94 14.09 -27.29
N LEU A 39 12.59 13.53 -28.32
CA LEU A 39 14.04 13.59 -28.43
C LEU A 39 14.55 15.02 -28.58
N THR A 40 13.84 15.87 -29.33
CA THR A 40 14.19 17.31 -29.45
C THR A 40 14.06 18.03 -28.11
N SER A 41 13.07 17.66 -27.28
CA SER A 41 12.91 18.26 -25.95
C SER A 41 14.04 17.90 -24.97
N GLN A 42 14.64 16.72 -25.13
CA GLN A 42 15.74 16.24 -24.29
C GLN A 42 17.11 16.60 -24.86
N LEU A 43 17.20 16.84 -26.17
CA LEU A 43 18.41 17.24 -26.89
C LEU A 43 18.18 18.56 -27.66
N PRO A 44 18.09 19.70 -26.96
CA PRO A 44 17.77 20.99 -27.60
C PRO A 44 18.83 21.46 -28.60
N ASP A 45 20.08 21.02 -28.45
CA ASP A 45 21.22 21.40 -29.31
C ASP A 45 21.38 20.52 -30.56
N SER A 46 20.56 19.47 -30.71
CA SER A 46 20.69 18.51 -31.81
C SER A 46 19.93 18.97 -33.06
N THR A 47 20.50 18.70 -34.24
CA THR A 47 19.81 18.99 -35.49
C THR A 47 18.74 17.92 -35.79
N PRO A 48 17.70 18.24 -36.60
CA PRO A 48 16.70 17.24 -36.98
C PRO A 48 17.28 16.05 -37.76
N VAL A 49 18.45 16.24 -38.40
CA VAL A 49 19.18 15.16 -39.09
C VAL A 49 19.79 14.20 -38.07
N ASP A 50 20.39 14.72 -37.00
CA ASP A 50 21.00 13.91 -35.94
C ASP A 50 19.96 13.05 -35.21
N ILE A 51 18.79 13.60 -34.92
CA ILE A 51 17.68 12.87 -34.29
C ILE A 51 17.19 11.73 -35.21
N THR A 52 17.12 11.98 -36.51
CA THR A 52 16.70 10.95 -37.48
C THR A 52 17.75 9.84 -37.58
N ALA A 53 19.04 10.20 -37.59
CA ALA A 53 20.13 9.23 -37.59
C ALA A 53 20.15 8.36 -36.33
N LEU A 54 19.85 8.95 -35.17
CA LEU A 54 19.73 8.24 -33.90
C LEU A 54 18.54 7.26 -33.89
N LEU A 55 17.38 7.68 -34.39
CA LEU A 55 16.22 6.78 -34.54
C LEU A 55 16.52 5.63 -35.51
N ASP A 56 17.16 5.91 -36.64
CA ASP A 56 17.60 4.89 -37.59
C ASP A 56 18.61 3.93 -36.95
N GLN A 57 19.50 4.43 -36.10
CA GLN A 57 20.42 3.60 -35.33
C GLN A 57 19.67 2.68 -34.36
N TRP A 58 18.68 3.19 -33.63
CA TRP A 58 17.88 2.37 -32.71
C TRP A 58 17.07 1.31 -33.45
N VAL A 59 16.54 1.60 -34.64
CA VAL A 59 15.87 0.61 -35.49
C VAL A 59 16.86 -0.44 -36.02
N ARG A 60 18.05 -0.03 -36.46
CA ARG A 60 19.11 -0.97 -36.92
C ARG A 60 19.63 -1.89 -35.82
N LEU A 61 19.66 -1.40 -34.58
CA LEU A 61 20.06 -2.17 -33.40
C LEU A 61 18.91 -3.00 -32.83
N ASP A 62 17.73 -2.97 -33.46
CA ASP A 62 16.53 -3.68 -33.03
C ASP A 62 16.07 -3.26 -31.63
N ILE A 63 16.39 -2.03 -31.23
CA ILE A 63 15.88 -1.38 -30.01
C ILE A 63 14.45 -0.91 -30.25
N LEU A 64 14.21 -0.28 -31.40
CA LEU A 64 12.89 0.11 -31.88
C LEU A 64 12.45 -0.80 -33.03
N VAL A 65 11.21 -1.26 -32.98
CA VAL A 65 10.60 -2.10 -34.00
C VAL A 65 9.39 -1.38 -34.59
N PRO A 66 9.25 -1.29 -35.93
CA PRO A 66 8.06 -0.71 -36.55
C PRO A 66 6.85 -1.63 -36.36
N VAL A 67 5.69 -1.04 -36.07
CA VAL A 67 4.44 -1.77 -35.85
C VAL A 67 3.92 -2.37 -37.15
N ALA A 68 3.45 -3.62 -37.09
CA ALA A 68 2.87 -4.29 -38.25
C ALA A 68 1.73 -3.45 -38.85
N LYS A 69 1.78 -3.24 -40.18
CA LYS A 69 0.80 -2.44 -40.94
C LYS A 69 0.81 -0.92 -40.66
N SER A 70 1.72 -0.42 -39.83
CA SER A 70 1.86 1.01 -39.52
C SER A 70 3.34 1.42 -39.47
N PRO A 71 4.00 1.67 -40.62
CA PRO A 71 5.45 1.88 -40.69
C PRO A 71 5.95 3.14 -39.96
N ASN A 72 5.06 4.11 -39.68
CA ASN A 72 5.38 5.33 -38.96
C ASN A 72 5.09 5.26 -37.44
N ARG A 73 4.72 4.07 -36.94
CA ARG A 73 4.57 3.79 -35.50
C ARG A 73 5.64 2.79 -35.08
N PHE A 74 6.16 3.01 -33.88
CA PHE A 74 7.22 2.21 -33.30
C PHE A 74 6.79 1.69 -31.93
N GLU A 75 7.34 0.53 -31.60
CA GLU A 75 7.32 -0.12 -30.31
C GLU A 75 8.77 -0.40 -29.89
N LEU A 76 9.02 -0.55 -28.59
CA LEU A 76 10.27 -1.13 -28.14
C LEU A 76 10.28 -2.63 -28.46
N ASN A 77 11.45 -3.16 -28.81
CA ASN A 77 11.63 -4.60 -28.88
C ASN A 77 11.30 -5.21 -27.51
N ALA A 78 10.43 -6.23 -27.48
CA ALA A 78 9.94 -6.85 -26.25
C ALA A 78 11.07 -7.27 -25.29
N GLN A 79 12.16 -7.85 -25.80
CA GLN A 79 13.28 -8.29 -24.94
C GLN A 79 14.03 -7.11 -24.32
N ILE A 80 14.16 -6.02 -25.07
CA ILE A 80 14.81 -4.80 -24.58
C ILE A 80 13.87 -4.07 -23.62
N HIS A 81 12.57 -4.03 -23.91
CA HIS A 81 11.57 -3.48 -23.02
C HIS A 81 11.56 -4.20 -21.68
N ASP A 82 11.55 -5.54 -21.67
CA ASP A 82 11.64 -6.35 -20.45
C ASP A 82 12.95 -6.11 -19.68
N PHE A 83 14.06 -5.97 -20.40
CA PHE A 83 15.36 -5.67 -19.80
C PHE A 83 15.41 -4.27 -19.17
N LEU A 84 14.88 -3.25 -19.85
CA LEU A 84 14.80 -1.89 -19.34
C LEU A 84 13.85 -1.83 -18.13
N ALA A 85 12.69 -2.49 -18.20
CA ALA A 85 11.76 -2.60 -17.07
C ALA A 85 12.41 -3.27 -15.85
N TYR A 86 13.19 -4.34 -16.08
CA TYR A 86 13.98 -5.00 -15.03
C TYR A 86 14.97 -4.03 -14.38
N LEU A 87 15.68 -3.21 -15.16
CA LEU A 87 16.64 -2.22 -14.64
C LEU A 87 15.95 -1.08 -13.88
N ARG A 88 14.77 -0.65 -14.34
CA ARG A 88 13.96 0.40 -13.70
C ARG A 88 13.26 -0.07 -12.42
N GLN A 89 13.36 -1.36 -12.08
CA GLN A 89 12.57 -1.99 -11.01
C GLN A 89 11.06 -1.78 -11.22
N GLU A 90 10.63 -1.65 -12.48
CA GLU A 90 9.21 -1.62 -12.82
C GLU A 90 8.68 -3.04 -12.84
N HIS A 91 8.24 -3.47 -11.66
CA HIS A 91 7.68 -4.78 -11.47
C HIS A 91 6.26 -4.81 -12.05
N ARG A 92 6.12 -5.46 -13.21
CA ARG A 92 4.82 -5.81 -13.78
C ARG A 92 4.37 -7.16 -13.23
N LEU A 93 3.10 -7.20 -12.84
CA LEU A 93 2.46 -8.43 -12.41
C LEU A 93 2.35 -9.39 -13.60
N GLY A 94 2.93 -10.59 -13.48
CA GLY A 94 2.73 -11.66 -14.45
C GLY A 94 1.33 -12.26 -14.36
N LEU A 95 0.95 -13.04 -15.38
CA LEU A 95 -0.27 -13.85 -15.32
C LEU A 95 -0.06 -15.06 -14.40
N CYS A 96 -1.03 -15.39 -13.55
CA CYS A 96 -0.98 -16.60 -12.72
C CYS A 96 -0.79 -17.89 -13.56
N LEU A 97 -1.31 -17.89 -14.80
CA LEU A 97 -1.15 -18.99 -15.77
C LEU A 97 0.32 -19.27 -16.15
N GLU A 98 1.22 -18.29 -16.03
CA GLU A 98 2.64 -18.49 -16.28
C GLU A 98 3.25 -19.40 -15.20
N ILE A 99 2.90 -19.18 -13.93
CA ILE A 99 3.36 -20.03 -12.81
C ILE A 99 2.84 -21.45 -12.98
N GLU A 100 1.57 -21.61 -13.37
CA GLU A 100 1.02 -22.93 -13.72
C GLU A 100 1.79 -23.63 -14.84
N ALA A 101 2.14 -22.89 -15.90
CA ALA A 101 2.89 -23.44 -17.02
C ALA A 101 4.29 -23.92 -16.59
N TYR A 102 4.96 -23.17 -15.70
CA TYR A 102 6.22 -23.60 -15.12
C TYR A 102 6.06 -24.84 -14.24
N LEU A 103 5.02 -24.92 -13.40
CA LEU A 103 4.73 -26.10 -12.59
C LEU A 103 4.50 -27.35 -13.45
N ARG A 104 3.68 -27.25 -14.49
CA ARG A 104 3.47 -28.36 -15.47
C ARG A 104 4.78 -28.75 -16.17
N HIS A 105 5.73 -27.82 -16.30
CA HIS A 105 7.05 -28.14 -16.84
C HIS A 105 7.95 -28.85 -15.82
N LEU A 106 7.90 -28.47 -14.55
CA LEU A 106 8.60 -29.18 -13.46
C LEU A 106 8.11 -30.63 -13.37
N GLU A 107 6.80 -30.86 -13.46
CA GLU A 107 6.23 -32.22 -13.46
C GLU A 107 6.74 -33.08 -14.63
N ARG A 108 6.82 -32.49 -15.84
CA ARG A 108 7.37 -33.18 -17.01
C ARG A 108 8.85 -33.52 -16.82
N LEU A 109 9.64 -32.59 -16.28
CA LEU A 109 11.05 -32.83 -15.96
C LEU A 109 11.22 -33.94 -14.92
N ALA A 110 10.36 -34.02 -13.90
CA ALA A 110 10.35 -35.12 -12.95
C ALA A 110 10.08 -36.47 -13.62
N GLY A 111 9.20 -36.50 -14.63
CA GLY A 111 8.99 -37.67 -15.49
C GLY A 111 10.26 -38.10 -16.22
N TYR A 112 10.92 -37.18 -16.93
CA TYR A 112 12.16 -37.46 -17.66
C TYR A 112 13.31 -37.86 -16.74
N ILE A 113 13.41 -37.26 -15.55
CA ILE A 113 14.38 -37.63 -14.52
C ILE A 113 14.18 -39.10 -14.11
N ARG A 114 12.94 -39.52 -13.88
CA ARG A 114 12.63 -40.90 -13.54
C ARG A 114 12.99 -41.86 -14.68
N GLU A 115 12.64 -41.53 -15.92
CA GLU A 115 12.97 -42.34 -17.10
C GLU A 115 14.49 -42.48 -17.29
N ALA A 116 15.24 -41.38 -17.18
CA ALA A 116 16.70 -41.39 -17.28
C ALA A 116 17.36 -42.24 -16.18
N PHE A 117 16.79 -42.21 -14.96
CA PHE A 117 17.25 -43.05 -13.86
C PHE A 117 16.99 -44.54 -14.08
N GLU A 118 15.78 -44.90 -14.53
CA GLU A 118 15.42 -46.28 -14.85
C GLU A 118 16.30 -46.84 -15.98
N ALA A 119 16.63 -46.01 -16.97
CA ALA A 119 17.57 -46.34 -18.05
C ALA A 119 19.04 -46.39 -17.61
N ARG A 120 19.35 -45.98 -16.37
CA ARG A 120 20.72 -45.81 -15.83
C ARG A 120 21.61 -44.88 -16.66
N ASP A 121 21.03 -43.89 -17.33
CA ASP A 121 21.78 -42.88 -18.08
C ASP A 121 22.14 -41.70 -17.17
N GLY A 122 23.33 -41.75 -16.56
CA GLY A 122 23.83 -40.69 -15.68
C GLY A 122 23.99 -39.34 -16.37
N ASN A 123 24.29 -39.31 -17.68
CA ASN A 123 24.49 -38.07 -18.42
C ASN A 123 23.16 -37.34 -18.65
N ASP A 124 22.13 -38.08 -19.10
CA ASP A 124 20.81 -37.49 -19.27
C ASP A 124 20.20 -37.13 -17.91
N LEU A 125 20.34 -37.98 -16.88
CA LEU A 125 19.88 -37.67 -15.52
C LEU A 125 20.47 -36.35 -15.00
N ALA A 126 21.80 -36.16 -15.13
CA ALA A 126 22.46 -34.93 -14.72
C ALA A 126 21.96 -33.71 -15.51
N ARG A 127 21.67 -33.87 -16.80
CA ARG A 127 21.10 -32.82 -17.66
C ARG A 127 19.69 -32.45 -17.22
N GLN A 128 18.81 -33.42 -16.99
CA GLN A 128 17.43 -33.16 -16.58
C GLN A 128 17.37 -32.50 -15.20
N LEU A 129 18.23 -32.91 -14.25
CA LEU A 129 18.37 -32.25 -12.94
C LEU A 129 18.82 -30.79 -13.07
N ARG A 130 19.74 -30.45 -13.99
CA ARG A 130 20.11 -29.04 -14.24
C ARG A 130 18.96 -28.23 -14.82
N LEU A 131 18.17 -28.80 -15.73
CA LEU A 131 17.00 -28.14 -16.32
C LEU A 131 15.91 -27.91 -15.27
N LEU A 132 15.70 -28.89 -14.37
CA LEU A 132 14.79 -28.77 -13.24
C LEU A 132 15.21 -27.63 -12.32
N ASP A 133 16.49 -27.60 -11.92
CA ASP A 133 17.04 -26.55 -11.08
C ASP A 133 16.97 -25.15 -11.72
N MET A 134 17.22 -25.03 -13.02
CA MET A 134 17.03 -23.79 -13.76
C MET A 134 15.58 -23.33 -13.73
N ARG A 135 14.64 -24.26 -13.94
CA ARG A 135 13.21 -23.94 -13.94
C ARG A 135 12.69 -23.52 -12.56
N VAL A 136 13.16 -24.16 -11.49
CA VAL A 136 12.82 -23.76 -10.10
C VAL A 136 13.27 -22.32 -9.85
N ARG A 137 14.46 -21.94 -10.32
CA ARG A 137 14.96 -20.57 -10.22
C ARG A 137 14.12 -19.57 -11.02
N ASP A 138 13.62 -19.95 -12.20
CA ASP A 138 12.70 -19.11 -12.97
C ASP A 138 11.41 -18.82 -12.18
N VAL A 139 10.84 -19.84 -11.53
CA VAL A 139 9.64 -19.69 -10.70
C VAL A 139 9.90 -18.76 -9.50
N LEU A 140 11.00 -18.98 -8.78
CA LEU A 140 11.41 -18.12 -7.67
C LEU A 140 11.58 -16.66 -8.09
N LYS A 141 12.25 -16.42 -9.23
CA LYS A 141 12.43 -15.08 -9.78
C LYS A 141 11.09 -14.43 -10.14
N LYS A 142 10.16 -15.20 -10.72
CA LYS A 142 8.82 -14.71 -11.06
C LYS A 142 8.01 -14.36 -9.82
N LEU A 143 7.96 -15.23 -8.82
CA LEU A 143 7.30 -14.95 -7.54
C LEU A 143 7.84 -13.67 -6.87
N ALA A 144 9.17 -13.48 -6.87
CA ALA A 144 9.79 -12.28 -6.32
C ALA A 144 9.41 -11.01 -7.10
N ASN A 145 9.36 -11.09 -8.43
CA ASN A 145 8.91 -9.97 -9.27
C ASN A 145 7.43 -9.64 -9.02
N ASP A 146 6.58 -10.66 -8.94
CA ASP A 146 5.15 -10.49 -8.69
C ASP A 146 4.89 -9.89 -7.31
N GLU A 147 5.67 -10.29 -6.28
CA GLU A 147 5.60 -9.70 -4.95
C GLU A 147 5.83 -8.18 -4.97
N GLN A 148 6.86 -7.73 -5.67
CA GLN A 148 7.17 -6.31 -5.77
C GLN A 148 6.12 -5.54 -6.58
N ALA A 149 5.56 -6.15 -7.63
CA ALA A 149 4.46 -5.57 -8.39
C ALA A 149 3.22 -5.35 -7.51
N LEU A 150 2.89 -6.32 -6.65
CA LEU A 150 1.79 -6.23 -5.69
C LEU A 150 2.01 -5.13 -4.65
N VAL A 151 3.24 -4.97 -4.16
CA VAL A 151 3.63 -3.87 -3.27
C VAL A 151 3.40 -2.53 -3.97
N ALA A 152 3.85 -2.38 -5.22
CA ALA A 152 3.67 -1.15 -6.00
C ALA A 152 2.18 -0.81 -6.22
N VAL A 153 1.32 -1.80 -6.45
CA VAL A 153 -0.14 -1.61 -6.56
C VAL A 153 -0.73 -1.13 -5.22
N ALA A 154 -0.32 -1.74 -4.10
CA ALA A 154 -0.78 -1.35 -2.78
C ALA A 154 -0.34 0.09 -2.43
N ASP A 155 0.89 0.47 -2.79
CA ASP A 155 1.42 1.81 -2.54
C ASP A 155 0.74 2.87 -3.40
N ARG A 156 0.44 2.57 -4.67
CA ARG A 156 -0.37 3.43 -5.55
C ARG A 156 -1.79 3.63 -5.02
N ALA A 157 -2.38 2.62 -4.39
CA ALA A 157 -3.68 2.76 -3.74
C ALA A 157 -3.65 3.64 -2.48
N LYS A 158 -2.57 3.55 -1.70
CA LYS A 158 -2.40 4.30 -0.44
C LYS A 158 -1.93 5.74 -0.63
N THR A 159 -1.13 6.02 -1.65
CA THR A 159 -0.60 7.36 -1.91
C THR A 159 -1.74 8.33 -2.18
N GLN A 160 -1.76 9.49 -1.53
CA GLN A 160 -2.80 10.53 -1.72
C GLN A 160 -2.58 11.35 -3.00
N ASP A 161 -2.14 10.72 -4.08
CA ASP A 161 -1.65 11.48 -5.23
C ASP A 161 -2.81 12.03 -6.07
N ARG A 162 -3.06 13.34 -6.02
CA ARG A 162 -4.32 13.96 -6.51
C ARG A 162 -4.60 13.71 -8.00
N GLN A 163 -3.61 13.29 -8.77
CA GLN A 163 -3.73 13.07 -10.22
C GLN A 163 -4.59 11.85 -10.58
N ILE A 164 -4.59 10.78 -9.78
CA ILE A 164 -5.37 9.56 -10.09
C ILE A 164 -6.66 9.57 -9.26
N PRO A 165 -7.86 9.47 -9.85
CA PRO A 165 -9.11 9.37 -9.11
C PRO A 165 -9.15 8.16 -8.17
N LEU A 166 -9.68 8.32 -6.95
CA LEU A 166 -9.78 7.26 -5.94
C LEU A 166 -10.44 5.97 -6.47
N ARG A 167 -11.49 6.10 -7.30
CA ARG A 167 -12.18 4.96 -7.92
C ARG A 167 -11.25 4.14 -8.83
N GLN A 168 -10.39 4.81 -9.58
CA GLN A 168 -9.45 4.16 -10.50
C GLN A 168 -8.37 3.41 -9.73
N ARG A 169 -7.88 3.97 -8.62
CA ARG A 169 -6.89 3.29 -7.76
C ARG A 169 -7.45 2.01 -7.13
N TYR A 170 -8.66 2.05 -6.58
CA TYR A 170 -9.30 0.85 -6.05
C TYR A 170 -9.70 -0.14 -7.15
N ALA A 171 -10.01 0.32 -8.36
CA ALA A 171 -10.30 -0.57 -9.48
C ALA A 171 -9.08 -1.44 -9.84
N GLU A 172 -7.88 -0.85 -9.85
CA GLU A 172 -6.64 -1.60 -10.06
C GLU A 172 -6.43 -2.66 -8.95
N VAL A 173 -6.60 -2.29 -7.67
CA VAL A 173 -6.51 -3.24 -6.55
C VAL A 173 -7.49 -4.40 -6.69
N LEU A 174 -8.74 -4.12 -7.08
CA LEU A 174 -9.77 -5.13 -7.25
C LEU A 174 -9.45 -6.06 -8.42
N ALA A 175 -9.00 -5.52 -9.56
CA ALA A 175 -8.58 -6.31 -10.72
C ALA A 175 -7.40 -7.22 -10.36
N THR A 176 -6.34 -6.67 -9.76
CA THR A 176 -5.16 -7.44 -9.32
C THR A 176 -5.52 -8.55 -8.34
N TRP A 177 -6.49 -8.31 -7.44
CA TRP A 177 -6.97 -9.35 -6.54
C TRP A 177 -7.64 -10.50 -7.32
N ASP A 178 -8.59 -10.17 -8.19
CA ASP A 178 -9.42 -11.16 -8.86
C ASP A 178 -8.64 -11.91 -9.97
N GLU A 179 -7.69 -11.25 -10.66
CA GLU A 179 -6.91 -11.82 -11.77
C GLU A 179 -5.66 -12.58 -11.34
N TYR A 180 -5.11 -12.31 -10.13
CA TYR A 180 -3.85 -12.93 -9.68
C TYR A 180 -3.92 -13.50 -8.27
N VAL A 181 -4.30 -12.71 -7.26
CA VAL A 181 -4.25 -13.16 -5.86
C VAL A 181 -5.20 -14.34 -5.63
N GLU A 182 -6.45 -14.24 -6.09
CA GLU A 182 -7.45 -15.28 -5.90
C GLU A 182 -7.08 -16.59 -6.62
N PRO A 183 -6.65 -16.58 -7.91
CA PRO A 183 -6.08 -17.76 -8.56
C PRO A 183 -4.86 -18.34 -7.81
N MET A 184 -3.94 -17.50 -7.34
CA MET A 184 -2.77 -17.95 -6.59
C MET A 184 -3.14 -18.60 -5.25
N ILE A 185 -4.18 -18.13 -4.56
CA ILE A 185 -4.72 -18.79 -3.36
C ILE A 185 -5.19 -20.21 -3.68
N GLN A 186 -5.92 -20.38 -4.78
CA GLN A 186 -6.40 -21.69 -5.21
C GLN A 186 -5.22 -22.60 -5.58
N LEU A 187 -4.23 -22.04 -6.27
CA LEU A 187 -3.06 -22.77 -6.76
C LEU A 187 -2.18 -23.31 -5.61
N VAL A 188 -1.94 -22.50 -4.57
CA VAL A 188 -1.06 -22.79 -3.41
C VAL A 188 -1.83 -23.41 -2.23
N SER A 189 -3.15 -23.59 -2.35
CA SER A 189 -3.91 -24.32 -1.34
C SER A 189 -3.35 -25.73 -1.12
N ALA A 190 -3.61 -26.35 0.05
CA ALA A 190 -3.02 -27.65 0.41
C ALA A 190 -3.25 -28.75 -0.64
N ASP A 191 -4.38 -28.71 -1.34
CA ASP A 191 -4.72 -29.63 -2.43
C ASP A 191 -4.57 -29.00 -3.82
N GLY A 192 -3.96 -27.82 -3.90
CA GLY A 192 -3.78 -27.06 -5.13
C GLY A 192 -2.73 -27.65 -6.07
N ALA A 193 -2.75 -27.23 -7.33
CA ALA A 193 -1.84 -27.76 -8.35
C ALA A 193 -0.35 -27.45 -8.06
N PHE A 194 -0.05 -26.38 -7.32
CA PHE A 194 1.32 -26.06 -6.89
C PHE A 194 1.85 -27.13 -5.92
N GLU A 195 1.12 -27.39 -4.85
CA GLU A 195 1.51 -28.37 -3.82
C GLU A 195 1.62 -29.78 -4.41
N GLN A 196 0.65 -30.18 -5.25
CA GLN A 196 0.70 -31.47 -5.94
C GLN A 196 1.92 -31.59 -6.86
N GLY A 197 2.21 -30.55 -7.64
CA GLY A 197 3.34 -30.53 -8.56
C GLY A 197 4.68 -30.63 -7.82
N VAL A 198 4.86 -29.80 -6.77
CA VAL A 198 6.04 -29.82 -5.90
C VAL A 198 6.24 -31.20 -5.28
N HIS A 199 5.18 -31.77 -4.69
CA HIS A 199 5.27 -33.06 -4.01
C HIS A 199 5.62 -34.20 -4.97
N ARG A 200 5.12 -34.18 -6.21
CA ARG A 200 5.51 -35.16 -7.24
C ARG A 200 6.99 -35.08 -7.57
N VAL A 201 7.54 -33.88 -7.74
CA VAL A 201 8.97 -33.72 -8.02
C VAL A 201 9.81 -34.16 -6.81
N GLU A 202 9.42 -33.74 -5.61
CA GLU A 202 10.07 -34.13 -4.35
C GLU A 202 10.14 -35.65 -4.19
N GLN A 203 9.02 -36.35 -4.40
CA GLN A 203 8.96 -37.81 -4.33
C GLN A 203 9.93 -38.48 -5.31
N VAL A 204 10.08 -37.95 -6.52
CA VAL A 204 11.06 -38.48 -7.49
C VAL A 204 12.47 -38.29 -6.95
N LEU A 205 12.84 -37.08 -6.51
CA LEU A 205 14.19 -36.80 -6.01
C LEU A 205 14.55 -37.62 -4.76
N LEU A 206 13.61 -37.78 -3.81
CA LEU A 206 13.81 -38.61 -2.62
C LEU A 206 14.02 -40.08 -2.97
N ARG A 207 13.26 -40.60 -3.94
CA ARG A 207 13.46 -41.97 -4.45
C ARG A 207 14.85 -42.14 -5.05
N LEU A 208 15.30 -41.19 -5.87
CA LEU A 208 16.65 -41.21 -6.45
C LEU A 208 17.73 -41.22 -5.38
N LEU A 209 17.64 -40.35 -4.37
CA LEU A 209 18.57 -40.32 -3.24
C LEU A 209 18.64 -41.68 -2.54
N SER A 210 17.48 -42.27 -2.24
CA SER A 210 17.41 -43.57 -1.56
C SER A 210 17.98 -44.72 -2.40
N GLU A 211 17.73 -44.72 -3.70
CA GLU A 211 18.19 -45.76 -4.62
C GLU A 211 19.68 -45.60 -4.95
N GLN A 212 20.21 -44.38 -5.11
CA GLN A 212 21.64 -44.13 -5.27
C GLN A 212 22.44 -44.58 -4.05
N ALA A 213 21.91 -44.37 -2.84
CA ALA A 213 22.54 -44.87 -1.62
C ALA A 213 22.61 -46.40 -1.57
N ARG A 214 21.67 -47.11 -2.21
CA ARG A 214 21.62 -48.58 -2.24
C ARG A 214 22.41 -49.20 -3.41
N LEU A 215 22.30 -48.63 -4.61
CA LEU A 215 22.78 -49.21 -5.87
C LEU A 215 24.07 -48.58 -6.39
N GLY A 216 24.54 -47.50 -5.76
CA GLY A 216 25.70 -46.72 -6.18
C GLY A 216 25.30 -45.41 -6.88
N GLN A 217 26.22 -44.45 -6.87
CA GLN A 217 26.00 -43.10 -7.41
C GLN A 217 25.98 -43.10 -8.95
N LEU A 218 24.90 -42.58 -9.53
CA LEU A 218 24.76 -42.34 -10.97
C LEU A 218 25.00 -40.87 -11.33
N VAL A 219 24.68 -39.96 -10.41
CA VAL A 219 24.87 -38.51 -10.51
C VAL A 219 25.40 -37.98 -9.17
N ASP A 220 26.07 -36.84 -9.20
CA ASP A 220 26.57 -36.14 -8.02
C ASP A 220 25.45 -35.86 -6.99
N ASP A 221 25.63 -36.39 -5.78
CA ASP A 221 24.66 -36.27 -4.69
C ASP A 221 24.47 -34.80 -4.27
N ASP A 222 25.51 -33.96 -4.38
CA ASP A 222 25.40 -32.53 -4.06
C ASP A 222 24.46 -31.80 -5.02
N GLN A 223 24.49 -32.14 -6.32
CA GLN A 223 23.54 -31.60 -7.29
C GLN A 223 22.11 -32.00 -6.95
N LEU A 224 21.89 -33.26 -6.58
CA LEU A 224 20.57 -33.79 -6.24
C LEU A 224 20.01 -33.15 -4.96
N LEU A 225 20.82 -33.08 -3.90
CA LEU A 225 20.46 -32.46 -2.61
C LEU A 225 20.15 -30.97 -2.75
N ARG A 226 20.94 -30.22 -3.54
CA ARG A 226 20.67 -28.80 -3.82
C ARG A 226 19.37 -28.60 -4.57
N THR A 227 19.10 -29.43 -5.57
CA THR A 227 17.87 -29.35 -6.36
C THR A 227 16.65 -29.65 -5.48
N HIS A 228 16.75 -30.66 -4.61
CA HIS A 228 15.73 -30.99 -3.62
C HIS A 228 15.48 -29.83 -2.63
N ALA A 229 16.54 -29.29 -2.03
CA ALA A 229 16.43 -28.16 -1.10
C ALA A 229 15.78 -26.93 -1.75
N ARG A 230 16.11 -26.62 -3.01
CA ARG A 230 15.52 -25.50 -3.75
C ARG A 230 14.04 -25.67 -4.05
N ILE A 231 13.56 -26.90 -4.26
CA ILE A 231 12.13 -27.16 -4.45
C ILE A 231 11.36 -26.85 -3.17
N LEU A 232 11.88 -27.27 -2.01
CA LEU A 232 11.28 -26.95 -0.71
C LEU A 232 11.34 -25.45 -0.39
N GLU A 233 12.45 -24.79 -0.74
CA GLU A 233 12.59 -23.34 -0.64
C GLU A 233 11.56 -22.61 -1.52
N MET A 234 11.37 -23.06 -2.76
CA MET A 234 10.36 -22.52 -3.67
C MET A 234 8.95 -22.65 -3.10
N GLN A 235 8.62 -23.78 -2.49
CA GLN A 235 7.33 -23.98 -1.84
C GLN A 235 7.11 -23.01 -0.69
N THR A 236 8.09 -22.92 0.21
CA THR A 236 8.04 -22.00 1.36
C THR A 236 7.93 -20.55 0.90
N THR A 237 8.70 -20.18 -0.14
CA THR A 237 8.70 -18.82 -0.71
C THR A 237 7.35 -18.48 -1.32
N ALA A 238 6.76 -19.38 -2.11
CA ALA A 238 5.44 -19.17 -2.72
C ALA A 238 4.35 -18.93 -1.67
N GLN A 239 4.34 -19.72 -0.59
CA GLN A 239 3.39 -19.55 0.52
C GLN A 239 3.59 -18.21 1.25
N LEU A 240 4.85 -17.82 1.51
CA LEU A 240 5.17 -16.54 2.15
C LEU A 240 4.78 -15.35 1.28
N THR A 241 5.11 -15.37 0.00
CA THR A 241 4.75 -14.32 -0.96
C THR A 241 3.24 -14.18 -1.06
N LEU A 242 2.48 -15.28 -1.13
CA LEU A 242 1.02 -15.25 -1.13
C LEU A 242 0.45 -14.66 0.16
N ARG A 243 1.01 -15.05 1.31
CA ARG A 243 0.58 -14.52 2.61
C ARG A 243 0.80 -13.00 2.66
N ARG A 244 1.97 -12.51 2.24
CA ARG A 244 2.27 -11.07 2.15
C ARG A 244 1.33 -10.36 1.19
N ALA A 245 1.11 -10.91 0.00
CA ALA A 245 0.16 -10.38 -0.98
C ALA A 245 -1.24 -10.19 -0.38
N ARG A 246 -1.72 -11.20 0.35
CA ARG A 246 -3.01 -11.15 1.05
C ARG A 246 -3.02 -10.10 2.15
N GLU A 247 -1.99 -10.04 2.99
CA GLU A 247 -1.87 -9.03 4.06
C GLU A 247 -1.87 -7.60 3.50
N LEU A 248 -1.29 -7.39 2.31
CA LEU A 248 -1.24 -6.09 1.64
C LEU A 248 -2.56 -5.66 0.98
N LEU A 249 -3.18 -6.54 0.17
CA LEU A 249 -4.30 -6.16 -0.71
C LEU A 249 -5.69 -6.43 -0.12
N LEU A 250 -5.84 -7.41 0.79
CA LEU A 250 -7.13 -7.73 1.40
C LEU A 250 -7.77 -6.53 2.13
N PRO A 251 -7.06 -5.75 2.98
CA PRO A 251 -7.67 -4.61 3.65
C PRO A 251 -8.15 -3.54 2.66
N LEU A 252 -7.38 -3.30 1.58
CA LEU A 252 -7.74 -2.34 0.53
C LEU A 252 -8.97 -2.80 -0.26
N ARG A 253 -9.09 -4.10 -0.54
CA ARG A 253 -10.28 -4.71 -1.16
C ARG A 253 -11.52 -4.51 -0.29
N GLU A 254 -11.41 -4.76 1.01
CA GLU A 254 -12.52 -4.57 1.95
C GLU A 254 -12.93 -3.10 2.05
N GLU A 255 -11.97 -2.19 2.13
CA GLU A 255 -12.22 -0.75 2.14
C GLU A 255 -12.96 -0.31 0.87
N ALA A 256 -12.50 -0.74 -0.31
CA ALA A 256 -13.17 -0.47 -1.59
C ALA A 256 -14.61 -1.00 -1.61
N ARG A 257 -14.83 -2.23 -1.12
CA ARG A 257 -16.17 -2.83 -1.02
C ARG A 257 -17.08 -2.03 -0.07
N ARG A 258 -16.55 -1.56 1.07
CA ARG A 258 -17.29 -0.72 2.03
C ARG A 258 -17.66 0.62 1.40
N HIS A 259 -16.73 1.31 0.75
CA HIS A 259 -17.01 2.57 0.05
C HIS A 259 -18.08 2.41 -1.04
N ASN A 260 -18.02 1.31 -1.79
CA ASN A 260 -19.03 0.99 -2.79
C ASN A 260 -20.40 0.67 -2.16
N ALA A 261 -20.44 -0.08 -1.06
CA ALA A 261 -21.68 -0.38 -0.33
C ALA A 261 -22.32 0.90 0.25
N ILE A 262 -21.52 1.77 0.89
CA ILE A 262 -21.98 3.06 1.44
C ILE A 262 -22.52 3.95 0.33
N THR A 263 -21.80 4.09 -0.79
CA THR A 263 -22.23 4.94 -1.91
C THR A 263 -23.55 4.43 -2.52
N ARG A 264 -23.69 3.11 -2.73
CA ARG A 264 -24.94 2.51 -3.20
C ARG A 264 -26.07 2.69 -2.19
N GLY A 265 -25.81 2.47 -0.91
CA GLY A 265 -26.78 2.68 0.17
C GLY A 265 -27.27 4.12 0.23
N ALA A 266 -26.36 5.09 0.14
CA ALA A 266 -26.70 6.51 0.10
C ALA A 266 -27.53 6.87 -1.14
N ALA A 267 -27.16 6.38 -2.33
CA ALA A 267 -27.94 6.60 -3.55
C ALA A 267 -29.36 6.02 -3.44
N LEU A 268 -29.50 4.81 -2.89
CA LEU A 268 -30.81 4.19 -2.63
C LEU A 268 -31.61 5.00 -1.61
N ALA A 269 -31.00 5.40 -0.49
CA ALA A 269 -31.64 6.23 0.52
C ALA A 269 -32.13 7.56 -0.05
N LEU A 270 -31.28 8.28 -0.80
CA LEU A 270 -31.65 9.52 -1.50
C LEU A 270 -32.78 9.30 -2.51
N SER A 271 -32.81 8.18 -3.22
CA SER A 271 -33.90 7.84 -4.14
C SER A 271 -35.23 7.61 -3.42
N VAL A 272 -35.20 7.03 -2.22
CA VAL A 272 -36.38 6.84 -1.37
C VAL A 272 -36.83 8.17 -0.78
N ILE A 273 -35.91 8.99 -0.26
CA ILE A 273 -36.20 10.34 0.24
C ILE A 273 -36.87 11.17 -0.86
N ARG A 274 -36.31 11.15 -2.08
CA ARG A 274 -36.87 11.87 -3.23
C ARG A 274 -38.31 11.43 -3.56
N ARG A 275 -38.65 10.16 -3.35
CA ARG A 275 -39.98 9.61 -3.69
C ARG A 275 -41.00 9.70 -2.56
N LYS A 276 -40.58 9.56 -1.30
CA LYS A 276 -41.47 9.32 -0.15
C LYS A 276 -41.21 10.24 1.06
N GLY A 277 -40.28 11.20 0.95
CA GLY A 277 -39.89 12.06 2.06
C GLY A 277 -38.89 11.41 3.02
N ILE A 278 -38.39 12.19 3.98
CA ILE A 278 -37.32 11.78 4.90
C ILE A 278 -37.78 10.69 5.88
N ASP A 279 -39.06 10.71 6.27
CA ASP A 279 -39.64 9.78 7.25
C ASP A 279 -39.77 8.34 6.71
N ALA A 280 -39.67 8.16 5.39
CA ALA A 280 -39.75 6.86 4.74
C ALA A 280 -38.40 6.12 4.72
N VAL A 281 -37.31 6.74 5.19
CA VAL A 281 -36.02 6.07 5.32
C VAL A 281 -36.04 5.24 6.60
N PRO A 282 -35.87 3.90 6.53
CA PRO A 282 -35.76 3.10 7.74
C PRO A 282 -34.60 3.62 8.59
N GLN A 283 -34.80 3.85 9.89
CA GLN A 283 -33.71 4.28 10.80
C GLN A 283 -32.53 3.28 10.79
N ALA A 284 -32.77 2.01 10.46
CA ALA A 284 -31.74 0.99 10.24
C ALA A 284 -30.89 1.18 8.96
N ALA A 285 -31.31 2.06 8.05
CA ALA A 285 -30.60 2.41 6.81
C ALA A 285 -29.83 3.73 6.92
N MET A 286 -29.94 4.44 8.05
CA MET A 286 -29.02 5.54 8.34
C MET A 286 -27.67 4.92 8.71
N PRO A 287 -26.55 5.31 8.07
CA PRO A 287 -25.25 4.99 8.59
C PRO A 287 -25.15 5.72 9.92
N MET A 288 -25.43 5.03 11.02
CA MET A 288 -25.02 5.50 12.33
C MET A 288 -23.54 5.80 12.18
N PHE A 289 -23.14 7.06 12.35
CA PHE A 289 -21.75 7.50 12.38
C PHE A 289 -21.06 6.93 13.63
N THR A 290 -21.12 5.61 13.82
CA THR A 290 -20.20 4.91 14.67
C THR A 290 -18.91 4.87 13.89
N ARG A 291 -17.80 5.32 14.48
CA ARG A 291 -16.48 4.91 14.00
C ARG A 291 -16.48 3.38 14.11
N PRO A 292 -16.51 2.61 13.03
CA PRO A 292 -16.30 1.19 13.16
C PRO A 292 -14.85 1.05 13.59
N GLN A 293 -14.61 0.55 14.80
CA GLN A 293 -13.29 0.05 15.11
C GLN A 293 -13.04 -1.10 14.15
N SER A 294 -12.08 -0.95 13.26
CA SER A 294 -11.64 -2.03 12.41
C SER A 294 -11.03 -3.09 13.32
N ASN A 295 -11.82 -4.08 13.73
CA ASN A 295 -11.31 -5.30 14.36
C ASN A 295 -10.65 -6.20 13.28
N PHE A 296 -9.95 -5.59 12.32
CA PHE A 296 -9.24 -6.33 11.30
C PHE A 296 -7.92 -6.76 11.90
N LEU A 297 -7.86 -8.02 12.33
CA LEU A 297 -6.64 -8.67 12.80
C LEU A 297 -5.98 -9.31 11.58
N GLY A 298 -5.39 -8.47 10.73
CA GLY A 298 -4.82 -8.90 9.45
C GLY A 298 -3.51 -9.66 9.60
N THR A 299 -2.75 -9.37 10.66
CA THR A 299 -1.41 -9.94 10.90
C THR A 299 -1.42 -10.86 12.11
N ALA A 300 -0.58 -11.91 12.13
CA ALA A 300 -0.45 -12.79 13.29
C ALA A 300 -0.12 -12.04 14.59
N SER A 301 0.75 -11.03 14.52
CA SER A 301 1.05 -10.14 15.67
C SER A 301 -0.15 -9.33 16.14
N GLN A 302 -1.06 -8.93 15.25
CA GLN A 302 -2.31 -8.26 15.63
C GLN A 302 -3.26 -9.23 16.34
N VAL A 303 -3.34 -10.48 15.87
CA VAL A 303 -4.11 -11.53 16.56
C VAL A 303 -3.53 -11.81 17.95
N GLU A 304 -2.21 -11.97 18.08
CA GLU A 304 -1.55 -12.18 19.37
C GLU A 304 -1.78 -11.01 20.34
N SER A 305 -1.59 -9.77 19.89
CA SER A 305 -1.83 -8.58 20.71
C SER A 305 -3.30 -8.43 21.11
N TYR A 306 -4.24 -8.80 20.24
CA TYR A 306 -5.67 -8.84 20.56
C TYR A 306 -6.01 -9.92 21.59
N VAL A 307 -5.47 -11.14 21.44
CA VAL A 307 -5.63 -12.23 22.42
C VAL A 307 -5.02 -11.83 23.76
N PHE A 308 -3.86 -11.19 23.76
CA PHE A 308 -3.22 -10.66 24.96
C PHE A 308 -4.06 -9.54 25.62
N ALA A 309 -4.65 -8.65 24.83
CA ALA A 309 -5.55 -7.61 25.32
C ALA A 309 -6.86 -8.18 25.90
N LEU A 310 -7.39 -9.27 25.32
CA LEU A 310 -8.53 -10.00 25.86
C LEU A 310 -8.19 -10.68 27.18
N ALA A 311 -7.01 -11.33 27.27
CA ALA A 311 -6.56 -11.99 28.48
C ALA A 311 -6.41 -11.01 29.66
N ASN A 312 -6.04 -9.76 29.37
CA ASN A 312 -5.87 -8.69 30.35
C ASN A 312 -7.05 -7.70 30.40
N PHE A 313 -8.21 -8.05 29.84
CA PHE A 313 -9.33 -7.14 29.76
C PHE A 313 -9.94 -6.90 31.14
N GLN A 314 -9.81 -5.67 31.65
CA GLN A 314 -10.57 -5.21 32.81
C GLN A 314 -11.81 -4.45 32.33
N PRO A 315 -13.02 -4.87 32.72
CA PRO A 315 -14.23 -4.18 32.33
C PRO A 315 -14.25 -2.77 32.92
N LYS A 316 -14.08 -1.74 32.09
CA LYS A 316 -14.39 -0.37 32.48
C LYS A 316 -15.92 -0.25 32.53
N PRO A 317 -16.53 0.03 33.70
CA PRO A 317 -17.97 0.21 33.76
C PRO A 317 -18.35 1.40 32.88
N ALA A 318 -19.10 1.11 31.81
CA ALA A 318 -19.70 2.13 30.97
C ALA A 318 -20.67 2.94 31.84
N HIS A 319 -20.27 4.16 32.19
CA HIS A 319 -21.16 5.09 32.89
C HIS A 319 -22.17 5.60 31.87
N PHE A 320 -23.29 4.89 31.76
CA PHE A 320 -24.44 5.42 31.05
C PHE A 320 -24.90 6.69 31.79
N PRO A 321 -25.11 7.82 31.08
CA PRO A 321 -25.77 8.96 31.69
C PRO A 321 -27.16 8.51 32.12
N LYS A 322 -27.35 8.31 33.43
CA LYS A 322 -28.66 7.94 33.97
C LYS A 322 -29.59 9.12 33.71
N ALA A 323 -30.69 8.88 33.01
CA ALA A 323 -31.76 9.85 32.87
C ALA A 323 -32.17 10.31 34.27
N SER A 324 -32.02 11.61 34.52
CA SER A 324 -32.42 12.37 35.71
C SER A 324 -33.06 11.54 36.83
N GLY A 325 -32.21 11.02 37.72
CA GLY A 325 -32.63 10.61 39.05
C GLY A 325 -32.05 11.63 40.00
N ASN A 326 -32.93 12.42 40.63
CA ASN A 326 -32.65 13.45 41.62
C ASN A 326 -31.61 12.96 42.66
N ARG A 327 -30.32 13.13 42.35
CA ARG A 327 -29.23 12.83 43.29
C ARG A 327 -28.98 14.11 44.06
N LYS A 328 -29.37 14.11 45.32
CA LYS A 328 -28.73 14.97 46.33
C LYS A 328 -27.25 14.57 46.39
N SER A 329 -26.43 15.20 45.57
CA SER A 329 -24.98 15.21 45.73
C SER A 329 -24.68 16.24 46.83
N ASP A 330 -24.06 15.79 47.91
CA ASP A 330 -23.71 16.61 49.06
C ASP A 330 -22.41 17.40 48.78
N GLY A 331 -22.51 18.32 47.83
CA GLY A 331 -21.45 19.23 47.39
C GLY A 331 -21.95 20.06 46.20
N PRO A 332 -21.56 21.35 46.08
CA PRO A 332 -22.02 22.18 44.97
C PRO A 332 -21.45 21.63 43.67
N GLN A 333 -22.26 20.83 42.96
CA GLN A 333 -21.97 20.33 41.63
C GLN A 333 -22.01 21.52 40.67
N ARG A 334 -20.87 22.22 40.54
CA ARG A 334 -20.71 23.34 39.61
C ARG A 334 -21.00 22.81 38.21
N SER A 335 -21.99 23.40 37.55
CA SER A 335 -22.27 23.16 36.13
C SER A 335 -20.99 23.33 35.32
N PRO A 336 -20.73 22.46 34.31
CA PRO A 336 -19.53 22.55 33.50
C PRO A 336 -19.47 23.94 32.86
N ARG A 337 -18.38 24.68 33.12
CA ARG A 337 -18.24 26.07 32.67
C ARG A 337 -18.20 26.11 31.15
N THR A 338 -19.01 26.98 30.57
CA THR A 338 -19.08 27.11 29.11
C THR A 338 -17.86 27.88 28.61
N ALA A 339 -17.36 27.55 27.41
CA ALA A 339 -16.20 28.25 26.84
C ALA A 339 -16.39 29.77 26.73
N ARG A 340 -17.63 30.23 26.52
CA ARG A 340 -17.99 31.65 26.50
C ARG A 340 -17.79 32.32 27.86
N GLU A 341 -18.19 31.66 28.93
CA GLU A 341 -18.07 32.19 30.29
C GLU A 341 -16.60 32.32 30.72
N MET A 342 -15.77 31.35 30.36
CA MET A 342 -14.32 31.40 30.61
C MET A 342 -13.64 32.54 29.84
N LEU A 343 -14.05 32.77 28.59
CA LEU A 343 -13.54 33.87 27.78
C LEU A 343 -13.97 35.23 28.35
N ASP A 344 -15.22 35.38 28.75
CA ASP A 344 -15.75 36.63 29.31
C ASP A 344 -15.06 36.95 30.66
N ARG A 345 -14.76 35.95 31.50
CA ARG A 345 -13.97 36.13 32.73
C ARG A 345 -12.52 36.47 32.48
N CYS A 346 -11.88 35.80 31.52
CA CYS A 346 -10.52 36.10 31.12
C CYS A 346 -10.42 37.55 30.61
N GLN A 347 -11.42 38.01 29.86
CA GLN A 347 -11.51 39.39 29.37
C GLN A 347 -11.75 40.41 30.48
N ALA A 348 -12.57 40.08 31.49
CA ALA A 348 -12.80 40.95 32.65
C ALA A 348 -11.59 41.05 33.59
N ALA A 349 -10.71 40.04 33.59
CA ALA A 349 -9.52 39.98 34.44
C ALA A 349 -8.26 40.60 33.80
N LEU A 350 -8.36 41.17 32.59
CA LEU A 350 -7.23 41.84 31.94
C LEU A 350 -6.83 43.13 32.68
N PRO A 351 -5.52 43.46 32.77
CA PRO A 351 -4.38 42.72 32.23
C PRO A 351 -3.98 41.52 33.11
N LEU A 352 -3.69 40.38 32.47
CA LEU A 352 -3.30 39.13 33.14
C LEU A 352 -1.78 38.95 33.02
N PRO A 353 -1.02 39.05 34.13
CA PRO A 353 0.43 38.90 34.07
C PRO A 353 0.86 37.46 33.79
N ASP A 354 0.13 36.45 34.27
CA ASP A 354 0.40 35.04 34.02
C ASP A 354 -0.93 34.26 33.91
N LEU A 355 -1.20 33.73 32.71
CA LEU A 355 -2.42 32.96 32.41
C LEU A 355 -2.53 31.65 33.20
N MET A 356 -1.44 30.91 33.38
CA MET A 356 -1.44 29.66 34.13
C MET A 356 -1.67 29.88 35.60
N GLN A 357 -1.01 30.90 36.18
CA GLN A 357 -1.23 31.26 37.57
C GLN A 357 -2.68 31.69 37.81
N TRP A 358 -3.24 32.49 36.91
CA TRP A 358 -4.65 32.88 36.98
C TRP A 358 -5.60 31.68 36.87
N LEU A 359 -5.33 30.71 35.99
CA LEU A 359 -6.14 29.49 35.87
C LEU A 359 -6.12 28.66 37.16
N LEU A 360 -4.98 28.58 37.84
CA LEU A 360 -4.85 27.90 39.14
C LEU A 360 -5.64 28.62 40.24
N GLU A 361 -5.63 29.95 40.24
CA GLU A 361 -6.38 30.76 41.21
C GLU A 361 -7.90 30.70 40.98
N GLN A 362 -8.34 30.64 39.72
CA GLN A 362 -9.77 30.61 39.37
C GLN A 362 -10.39 29.21 39.46
N GLU A 363 -9.58 28.17 39.30
CA GLU A 363 -9.99 26.76 39.35
C GLU A 363 -9.01 25.94 40.20
N PRO A 364 -8.99 26.14 41.53
CA PRO A 364 -8.10 25.41 42.43
C PRO A 364 -8.42 23.90 42.49
N GLU A 365 -9.65 23.51 42.14
CA GLU A 365 -10.12 22.12 42.12
C GLU A 365 -10.04 21.46 40.72
N GLY A 366 -9.53 22.17 39.72
CA GLY A 366 -9.48 21.68 38.33
C GLY A 366 -8.49 20.53 38.14
N ALA A 367 -8.89 19.51 37.38
CA ALA A 367 -7.98 18.46 36.94
C ALA A 367 -6.91 19.02 35.99
N THR A 368 -5.70 18.45 35.98
CA THR A 368 -4.56 18.97 35.21
C THR A 368 -4.86 19.07 33.70
N ASP A 369 -5.58 18.09 33.16
CA ASP A 369 -5.97 18.04 31.75
C ASP A 369 -6.99 19.13 31.37
N GLU A 370 -7.95 19.42 32.25
CA GLU A 370 -8.90 20.52 32.07
C GLU A 370 -8.21 21.89 32.12
N LEU A 371 -7.27 22.08 33.05
CA LEU A 371 -6.49 23.33 33.16
C LEU A 371 -5.62 23.54 31.91
N LEU A 372 -4.97 22.50 31.40
CA LEU A 372 -4.17 22.57 30.17
C LEU A 372 -5.03 22.77 28.93
N TYR A 373 -6.24 22.20 28.90
CA TYR A 373 -7.21 22.46 27.85
C TYR A 373 -7.57 23.95 27.79
N TRP A 374 -7.92 24.55 28.94
CA TRP A 374 -8.26 25.98 29.03
C TRP A 374 -7.06 26.87 28.72
N PHE A 375 -5.88 26.54 29.21
CA PHE A 375 -4.64 27.23 28.86
C PHE A 375 -4.42 27.26 27.34
N SER A 376 -4.56 26.10 26.67
CA SER A 376 -4.39 26.01 25.22
C SER A 376 -5.46 26.80 24.45
N ARG A 377 -6.68 26.87 24.99
CA ARG A 377 -7.81 27.52 24.33
C ARG A 377 -7.77 29.03 24.49
N LEU A 378 -7.47 29.54 25.69
CA LEU A 378 -7.37 30.97 25.99
C LEU A 378 -6.13 31.60 25.34
N SER A 379 -4.99 30.90 25.33
CA SER A 379 -3.76 31.40 24.69
C SER A 379 -3.82 31.48 23.15
N ARG A 380 -4.84 30.88 22.54
CA ARG A 380 -5.06 30.86 21.08
C ARG A 380 -6.23 31.74 20.63
N ASP A 381 -6.96 32.36 21.55
CA ASP A 381 -8.09 33.21 21.19
C ASP A 381 -7.61 34.55 20.62
N ALA A 382 -8.20 34.97 19.50
CA ALA A 382 -7.82 36.18 18.79
C ALA A 382 -8.15 37.48 19.55
N ARG A 383 -8.94 37.40 20.64
CA ARG A 383 -9.30 38.54 21.49
C ARG A 383 -8.15 39.05 22.36
N PHE A 384 -7.09 38.26 22.56
CA PHE A 384 -6.00 38.58 23.47
C PHE A 384 -4.68 38.74 22.73
N GLN A 385 -3.92 39.78 23.08
CA GLN A 385 -2.52 39.87 22.71
C GLN A 385 -1.71 39.12 23.77
N ARG A 386 -0.82 38.22 23.33
CA ARG A 386 -0.02 37.37 24.21
C ARG A 386 1.45 37.77 24.16
N ASP A 387 2.06 37.86 25.32
CA ASP A 387 3.51 37.93 25.47
C ASP A 387 4.00 36.67 26.19
N ARG A 388 5.09 36.06 25.71
CA ARG A 388 5.55 34.75 26.18
C ARG A 388 6.49 34.95 27.36
N LEU A 389 6.15 34.32 28.49
CA LEU A 389 6.96 34.36 29.70
C LEU A 389 8.07 33.30 29.68
N GLU A 390 9.02 33.45 30.60
CA GLU A 390 10.02 32.43 30.89
C GLU A 390 9.38 31.14 31.42
N ARG A 391 10.13 30.05 31.35
CA ARG A 391 9.64 28.74 31.77
C ARG A 391 9.58 28.68 33.30
N ALA A 392 8.39 28.45 33.84
CA ALA A 392 8.16 28.29 35.28
C ALA A 392 7.57 26.90 35.59
N GLN A 393 7.60 26.53 36.86
CA GLN A 393 6.94 25.33 37.38
C GLN A 393 5.62 25.72 38.05
N TYR A 394 4.55 25.04 37.67
CA TYR A 394 3.19 25.25 38.17
C TYR A 394 2.67 23.97 38.80
N ASP A 395 2.27 24.03 40.06
CA ASP A 395 1.73 22.88 40.77
C ASP A 395 0.20 22.85 40.64
N THR A 396 -0.30 21.83 39.93
CA THR A 396 -1.72 21.48 39.91
C THR A 396 -1.99 20.42 40.99
N LEU A 397 -3.26 20.16 41.31
CA LEU A 397 -3.63 19.15 42.32
C LEU A 397 -3.05 17.75 42.07
N GLN A 398 -2.81 17.39 40.81
CA GLN A 398 -2.37 16.03 40.44
C GLN A 398 -0.92 15.99 39.93
N HIS A 399 -0.39 17.09 39.41
CA HIS A 399 0.90 17.12 38.71
C HIS A 399 1.62 18.46 38.89
N SER A 400 2.96 18.41 38.91
CA SER A 400 3.80 19.59 38.70
C SER A 400 4.12 19.74 37.22
N VAL A 401 3.72 20.85 36.60
CA VAL A 401 3.83 21.09 35.16
C VAL A 401 4.83 22.22 34.89
N SER A 402 5.83 21.95 34.07
CA SER A 402 6.82 22.95 33.65
C SER A 402 6.56 23.45 32.23
N LEU A 403 6.07 24.68 32.09
CA LEU A 403 5.69 25.28 30.80
C LEU A 403 5.96 26.80 30.77
N CYS A 404 6.03 27.39 29.57
CA CYS A 404 6.09 28.84 29.39
C CYS A 404 4.66 29.39 29.34
N SER A 405 4.25 30.13 30.36
CA SER A 405 2.93 30.78 30.37
C SER A 405 2.92 32.05 29.50
N PHE A 406 1.77 32.72 29.42
CA PHE A 406 1.58 33.94 28.65
C PHE A 406 1.02 35.06 29.54
N ALA A 407 1.58 36.25 29.40
CA ALA A 407 0.93 37.48 29.82
C ALA A 407 -0.11 37.86 28.75
N LEU A 408 -1.35 38.14 29.16
CA LEU A 408 -2.43 38.54 28.25
C LEU A 408 -2.83 39.99 28.47
N ILE A 409 -2.91 40.74 27.37
CA ILE A 409 -3.43 42.10 27.29
C ILE A 409 -4.62 42.11 26.31
N ALA A 410 -5.52 43.08 26.43
CA ALA A 410 -6.59 43.28 25.46
C ALA A 410 -6.00 43.43 24.05
N GLY A 411 -6.40 42.57 23.13
CA GLY A 411 -5.98 42.69 21.73
C GLY A 411 -6.60 43.93 21.07
N PRO A 412 -5.99 44.46 20.00
CA PRO A 412 -6.61 45.51 19.20
C PRO A 412 -7.94 44.99 18.66
N THR A 413 -9.04 45.67 19.00
CA THR A 413 -10.38 45.31 18.56
C THR A 413 -10.42 45.23 17.04
N ALA A 414 -10.65 44.04 16.48
CA ALA A 414 -11.05 43.92 15.08
C ALA A 414 -12.36 44.69 14.90
N GLY A 415 -12.32 45.74 14.09
CA GLY A 415 -13.47 46.57 13.75
C GLY A 415 -14.60 45.72 13.13
N LYS A 416 -15.82 46.19 13.39
CA LYS A 416 -17.08 45.76 12.77
C LYS A 416 -17.03 45.71 11.24
N ASP A 417 -17.93 44.87 10.71
CA ASP A 417 -18.52 44.83 9.36
C ASP A 417 -17.88 43.89 8.31
N SER A 418 -18.47 42.71 8.14
CA SER A 418 -18.80 42.21 6.80
C SER A 418 -20.33 42.13 6.70
N LYS A 419 -20.89 43.16 6.06
CA LYS A 419 -22.30 43.28 5.71
C LYS A 419 -22.71 42.14 4.78
N SER A 420 -23.93 41.69 5.04
CA SER A 420 -24.86 41.06 4.12
C SER A 420 -24.90 41.74 2.75
N GLU A 421 -24.51 41.04 1.70
CA GLU A 421 -25.04 41.26 0.35
C GLU A 421 -26.09 40.18 0.09
N SER A 422 -27.34 40.60 0.21
CA SER A 422 -28.52 39.93 -0.31
C SER A 422 -28.56 40.12 -1.83
N HIS A 423 -28.37 39.05 -2.60
CA HIS A 423 -28.85 39.00 -3.97
C HIS A 423 -30.26 38.39 -3.98
N ALA A 424 -31.24 39.27 -4.18
CA ALA A 424 -32.51 38.97 -4.79
C ALA A 424 -32.64 39.93 -5.99
N ASP A 425 -32.32 39.40 -7.16
CA ASP A 425 -33.08 39.50 -8.41
C ASP A 425 -32.35 38.72 -9.52
#